data_AF-A0A9E0LFT7-F1
#
_entry.id   AF-A0A9E0LFT7-F1
#
_cell.length_a   1.000
_cell.length_b   1.000
_cell.length_c   1.000
_cell.angle_alpha   90.00
_cell.angle_beta   90.00
_cell.angle_gamma   90.00
#
_symmetry.space_group_name_H-M   'P 1'
#
loop_
_entity.id
_entity.type
_entity.pdbx_description
1 polymer ?
#
loop_
_entity_poly.entity_id
_entity_poly.type
_entity_poly.pdbx_seq_one_letter_code
_entity_poly.pdbx_strand_id
1 'polypeptide(L)' 'MQQRLDYKQAAPAAFQAMLGLENYVRQSGLEHSLLELVKTRVSQINGCAYCLDMHTKDARAAGET' A
#
# COMPACT_ATOMS: atom_id res chain seq x y z
N MET A 1 -7.79 -14.82 3.54
CA MET A 1 -8.49 -14.27 2.35
C MET A 1 -8.02 -15.07 1.15
N GLN A 2 -8.91 -15.65 0.34
CA GLN A 2 -8.50 -16.37 -0.88
C GLN A 2 -8.51 -15.41 -2.06
N GLN A 3 -7.39 -15.30 -2.75
CA GLN A 3 -7.23 -14.42 -3.90
C GLN A 3 -7.95 -15.02 -5.13
N ARG A 4 -8.75 -14.20 -5.82
CA ARG A 4 -9.53 -14.63 -7.00
C ARG A 4 -8.69 -14.76 -8.28
N LEU A 5 -7.63 -13.98 -8.40
CA LEU A 5 -6.73 -13.93 -9.56
C LEU A 5 -5.34 -13.49 -9.08
N ASP A 6 -4.29 -14.22 -9.47
CA ASP A 6 -2.92 -13.73 -9.33
C ASP A 6 -2.62 -12.67 -10.39
N TYR A 7 -2.84 -11.40 -10.05
CA TYR A 7 -2.62 -10.28 -10.95
C TYR A 7 -1.14 -10.04 -11.26
N LYS A 8 -0.21 -10.50 -10.40
CA LYS A 8 1.23 -10.38 -10.65
C LYS A 8 1.64 -11.31 -11.78
N GLN A 9 1.09 -12.53 -11.78
CA GLN A 9 1.30 -13.49 -12.86
C GLN A 9 0.52 -13.12 -14.12
N ALA A 10 -0.73 -12.67 -13.98
CA ALA A 10 -1.60 -12.35 -15.11
C ALA A 10 -1.15 -11.09 -15.88
N ALA A 11 -0.55 -10.11 -15.21
CA ALA A 11 -0.13 -8.85 -15.81
C ALA A 11 1.18 -8.30 -15.18
N PRO A 12 2.33 -8.96 -15.42
CA PRO A 12 3.60 -8.62 -14.76
C PRO A 12 4.06 -7.19 -15.07
N ALA A 13 3.90 -6.71 -16.32
CA ALA A 13 4.28 -5.35 -16.70
C ALA A 13 3.45 -4.27 -15.96
N ALA A 14 2.14 -4.53 -15.78
CA ALA A 14 1.27 -3.63 -15.02
C ALA A 14 1.66 -3.60 -13.53
N PHE A 15 1.98 -4.76 -12.96
CA PHE A 15 2.47 -4.84 -11.59
C PHE A 15 3.79 -4.08 -11.41
N GLN A 16 4.73 -4.18 -12.36
CA GLN A 16 5.98 -3.42 -12.33
C GLN A 16 5.75 -1.90 -12.42
N ALA A 17 4.81 -1.44 -13.26
CA ALA A 17 4.45 -0.04 -13.33
C ALA A 17 3.90 0.49 -11.97
N MET A 18 3.08 -0.30 -11.29
CA MET A 18 2.57 0.04 -9.95
C MET A 18 3.68 0.11 -8.88
N LEU A 19 4.68 -0.77 -8.94
CA LEU A 19 5.86 -0.67 -8.08
C LEU A 19 6.68 0.60 -8.37
N GLY A 20 6.75 1.01 -9.63
CA GLY A 20 7.37 2.28 -10.03
C GLY A 20 6.70 3.49 -9.36
N LEU A 21 5.36 3.52 -9.32
CA LEU A 21 4.61 4.56 -8.63
C LEU A 21 4.91 4.57 -7.12
N GLU A 22 4.90 3.40 -6.47
CA GLU A 22 5.21 3.30 -5.04
C GLU A 22 6.63 3.78 -4.72
N ASN A 23 7.61 3.42 -5.54
CA ASN A 23 9.00 3.87 -5.37
C ASN A 23 9.12 5.40 -5.49
N TYR A 24 8.43 6.00 -6.47
CA TYR A 24 8.41 7.46 -6.63
C TYR A 24 7.81 8.14 -5.39
N VAL A 25 6.67 7.64 -4.90
CA VAL A 25 6.00 8.20 -3.70
C VAL A 25 6.90 8.10 -2.46
N ARG A 26 7.61 6.97 -2.27
CA ARG A 26 8.59 6.82 -1.18
C ARG A 26 9.76 7.80 -1.26
N GLN A 27 10.08 8.30 -2.45
CA GLN A 27 11.15 9.27 -2.68
C GLN A 27 10.65 10.73 -2.77
N SER A 28 9.37 10.97 -2.51
CA SER A 28 8.75 12.31 -2.64
C SER A 28 9.24 13.34 -1.61
N GLY A 29 9.98 12.90 -0.58
CA GLY A 29 10.42 13.74 0.54
C GLY A 29 9.40 13.86 1.67
N LEU A 30 8.22 13.25 1.53
CA LEU A 30 7.23 13.13 2.60
C LEU A 30 7.68 12.10 3.65
N GLU A 31 7.28 12.33 4.90
CA GLU A 31 7.58 11.44 6.02
C GLU A 31 6.93 10.07 5.80
N HIS A 32 7.66 9.00 6.13
CA HIS A 32 7.15 7.65 5.98
C HIS A 32 5.84 7.43 6.75
N SER A 33 5.75 7.95 7.97
CA SER A 33 4.55 7.84 8.81
C SER A 33 3.34 8.51 8.17
N LEU A 34 3.53 9.70 7.58
CA LEU A 34 2.46 10.39 6.84
C LEU A 34 1.97 9.55 5.64
N LEU A 35 2.89 8.94 4.89
CA LEU A 35 2.53 8.07 3.77
C LEU A 35 1.68 6.88 4.23
N GLU A 36 2.04 6.22 5.32
CA GLU A 36 1.27 5.07 5.83
C GLU A 36 -0.09 5.49 6.42
N LEU A 37 -0.20 6.66 7.05
CA LEU A 37 -1.49 7.21 7.51
C LEU A 37 -2.43 7.51 6.32
N VAL A 38 -1.91 8.13 5.26
CA VAL A 38 -2.69 8.38 4.02
C VAL A 38 -3.18 7.07 3.41
N LYS A 39 -2.29 6.10 3.22
CA LYS A 39 -2.62 4.79 2.66
C LYS A 39 -3.63 4.03 3.54
N THR A 40 -3.48 4.10 4.85
CA THR A 40 -4.44 3.55 5.82
C THR A 40 -5.82 4.19 5.65
N ARG A 41 -5.90 5.53 5.62
CA ARG A 41 -7.18 6.23 5.51
C ARG A 41 -7.89 5.96 4.18
N VAL A 42 -7.16 5.95 3.07
CA VAL A 42 -7.72 5.61 1.75
C VAL A 42 -8.20 4.16 1.72
N SER A 43 -7.49 3.23 2.37
CA SER A 43 -7.90 1.83 2.47
C SER A 43 -9.22 1.65 3.25
N GLN A 44 -9.41 2.43 4.33
CA GLN A 44 -10.68 2.45 5.08
C GLN A 44 -11.84 2.95 4.21
N ILE A 45 -11.65 4.08 3.51
CA ILE A 45 -12.68 4.68 2.64
C ILE A 45 -13.09 3.70 1.53
N ASN A 46 -12.11 3.02 0.93
CA ASN A 46 -12.34 2.09 -0.19
C ASN A 46 -12.74 0.68 0.27
N GLY A 47 -12.80 0.40 1.57
CA GLY A 47 -13.14 -0.92 2.10
C GLY A 47 -12.15 -2.02 1.71
N CYS A 48 -10.87 -1.67 1.44
CA CYS A 48 -9.87 -2.65 1.05
C CYS A 48 -9.22 -3.28 2.29
N ALA A 49 -9.78 -4.40 2.77
CA ALA A 49 -9.28 -5.08 3.97
C ALA A 49 -7.81 -5.53 3.87
N TYR A 50 -7.33 -5.91 2.67
CA TYR A 50 -5.94 -6.28 2.46
C TYR A 50 -4.98 -5.10 2.67
N CYS A 51 -5.27 -3.95 2.04
CA CYS A 51 -4.46 -2.76 2.20
C CYS A 51 -4.57 -2.19 3.61
N LEU A 52 -5.75 -2.25 4.23
CA LEU A 52 -5.96 -1.78 5.59
C LEU A 52 -5.11 -2.56 6.60
N ASP A 53 -5.09 -3.90 6.50
CA ASP A 53 -4.25 -4.75 7.35
C ASP A 53 -2.75 -4.46 7.17
N MET A 54 -2.30 -4.34 5.92
CA MET A 54 -0.91 -4.03 5.57
C MET A 54 -0.48 -2.67 6.14
N HIS A 55 -1.16 -1.59 5.75
CA HIS A 55 -0.72 -0.23 6.09
C HIS A 55 -0.89 0.08 7.58
N THR A 56 -1.86 -0.53 8.27
CA THR A 56 -1.97 -0.38 9.72
C THR A 56 -0.80 -1.05 10.46
N LYS A 57 -0.33 -2.21 9.98
CA LYS A 57 0.84 -2.89 10.57
C LYS A 57 2.12 -2.09 10.31
N ASP A 58 2.29 -1.59 9.09
CA ASP A 58 3.45 -0.78 8.72
C ASP A 58 3.48 0.54 9.50
N ALA A 59 2.34 1.23 9.64
CA ALA A 59 2.22 2.44 10.46
C ALA A 59 2.61 2.18 11.92
N ARG A 60 2.11 1.09 12.53
CA ARG A 60 2.47 0.70 13.90
C ARG A 60 3.95 0.34 14.04
N ALA A 61 4.52 -0.34 13.05
CA ALA A 61 5.95 -0.63 13.02
C ALA A 61 6.80 0.65 12.93
N ALA A 62 6.25 1.70 12.31
CA ALA A 62 6.84 3.04 12.26
C ALA A 62 6.56 3.90 13.51
N GLY A 63 5.82 3.38 14.50
CA GLY A 63 5.58 4.04 15.78
C GLY A 63 4.25 4.81 15.91
N GLU A 64 3.35 4.71 14.93
CA GLU A 64 1.98 5.27 15.03
C GLU A 64 1.12 4.51 16.04
N THR A 65 0.21 5.21 16.73
CA THR A 65 -0.63 4.69 17.84
C THR A 65 -2.02 4.28 17.41
#